data_AF-A0A918UD93-F1
#
_entry.id   AF-A0A918UD93-F1
#
_cell.length_a   1.000
_cell.length_b   1.000
_cell.length_c   1.000
_cell.angle_alpha   90.00
_cell.angle_beta   90.00
_cell.angle_gamma   90.00
#
_symmetry.space_group_name_H-M   'P 1'
#
loop_
_entity.id
_entity.type
_entity.pdbx_description
1 polymer ?
#
loop_
_entity_poly.entity_id
_entity_poly.type
_entity_poly.pdbx_seq_one_letter_code
_entity_poly.pdbx_strand_id
1 'polypeptide(L)'
;MTPRPARPVRPSTASARPASKAPGRLRRALTRTVLGTLAAAVVATPFVATWSYDAHRRAVSEQAPAPAGGSDARPRTPAARHPSAPVVLAYHDVAPHPHSRYTVSPERLDAQLSALRATGHRALSTEEFVRYLATGRPPAPRSVYLTFDDGTRGLWAYADPILAKHRMKAATYLITGMVGTRRPYYLTWPEVHRMAGSGRWDFQAHTHDGHHRAAVDASGRHGSVLANRLWRPGPGRLETEAEYRRRVEADLDRSARAFAHQGLPAPRLFAYPFSETGARTNLAGRNTSVLERLLRARYAATLTNTTPRPLPAGPRAAAAGQVRRLEVLRSTTPEELLRAVDAWASSTPGDAPRPLRQPGGWEFPGSPPGTGLAALTGLGSPHRTYVSAVHRPMSTADWSSYRVTARADGLRGTGTGVSVEVGHGGGYPCTLTVGARGLRVTLRRPDGERRALATRRLAPSAAHRLTLRTAPGTVRVTVDTTSFVVRLPERATAARTSGGIALGVRNESPGTPWPRFTSLRVSPGST
;
A
#
# COMPACT_ATOMS: atom_id res chain seq x y z
N MET A 1 -93.34 -60.93 44.46
CA MET A 1 -94.20 -60.89 43.25
C MET A 1 -93.38 -61.28 42.04
N THR A 2 -93.58 -62.50 41.54
CA THR A 2 -93.26 -62.93 40.16
C THR A 2 -94.49 -62.63 39.28
N PRO A 3 -94.37 -62.37 37.95
CA PRO A 3 -93.95 -63.41 36.99
C PRO A 3 -93.03 -62.99 35.82
N ARG A 4 -92.44 -64.05 35.26
CA ARG A 4 -91.69 -64.28 34.00
C ARG A 4 -92.55 -63.94 32.73
N PRO A 5 -92.07 -63.92 31.46
CA PRO A 5 -91.23 -64.99 30.86
C PRO A 5 -90.29 -64.70 29.64
N ALA A 6 -89.45 -65.72 29.38
CA ALA A 6 -88.98 -66.36 28.13
C ALA A 6 -88.34 -65.61 26.92
N ARG A 7 -87.24 -66.24 26.45
CA ARG A 7 -86.40 -66.02 25.23
C ARG A 7 -87.16 -66.16 23.90
N PRO A 8 -86.55 -65.70 22.78
CA PRO A 8 -86.03 -66.68 21.81
C PRO A 8 -84.63 -66.37 21.23
N VAL A 9 -84.04 -67.41 20.65
CA VAL A 9 -82.75 -67.47 19.92
C VAL A 9 -83.04 -67.58 18.42
N ARG A 10 -82.33 -66.86 17.53
CA ARG A 10 -81.79 -67.31 16.20
C ARG A 10 -81.20 -66.15 15.33
N PRO A 11 -80.44 -66.39 14.23
CA PRO A 11 -79.01 -66.03 14.16
C PRO A 11 -78.60 -65.11 12.98
N SER A 12 -77.31 -64.70 13.02
CA SER A 12 -76.39 -64.46 11.89
C SER A 12 -76.87 -63.66 10.66
N THR A 13 -76.33 -62.44 10.51
CA THR A 13 -75.70 -62.02 9.25
C THR A 13 -74.46 -61.16 9.53
N ALA A 14 -73.36 -61.56 8.90
CA ALA A 14 -72.09 -60.86 8.92
C ALA A 14 -72.18 -59.57 8.09
N SER A 15 -71.66 -58.47 8.63
CA SER A 15 -71.19 -57.33 7.83
C SER A 15 -69.80 -56.96 8.32
N ALA A 16 -68.81 -57.41 7.56
CA ALA A 16 -67.41 -57.14 7.81
C ALA A 16 -67.10 -55.67 7.46
N ARG A 17 -66.85 -54.85 8.48
CA ARG A 17 -66.06 -53.62 8.34
C ARG A 17 -64.59 -53.96 8.57
N PRO A 18 -63.66 -53.67 7.64
CA PRO A 18 -62.24 -53.88 7.91
C PRO A 18 -61.76 -52.80 8.89
N ALA A 19 -61.28 -53.24 10.05
CA ALA A 19 -60.58 -52.40 11.00
C ALA A 19 -59.20 -52.01 10.43
N SER A 20 -58.99 -50.72 10.17
CA SER A 20 -57.70 -50.15 9.74
C SER A 20 -56.67 -50.13 10.88
N LYS A 21 -56.06 -51.28 11.19
CA LYS A 21 -54.91 -51.37 12.10
C LYS A 21 -53.60 -51.12 11.34
N ALA A 22 -53.29 -49.87 10.99
CA ALA A 22 -52.01 -49.54 10.35
C ALA A 22 -51.33 -48.15 10.60
N PRO A 23 -51.68 -47.27 11.56
CA PRO A 23 -50.90 -46.04 11.76
C PRO A 23 -49.80 -46.12 12.84
N GLY A 24 -49.86 -47.10 13.76
CA GLY A 24 -49.01 -47.10 14.97
C GLY A 24 -47.59 -47.66 14.80
N ARG A 25 -47.41 -48.68 13.95
CA ARG A 25 -46.10 -49.34 13.78
C ARG A 25 -45.15 -48.52 12.92
N LEU A 26 -45.65 -47.90 11.84
CA LEU A 26 -44.85 -47.05 10.96
C LEU A 26 -44.37 -45.79 11.69
N ARG A 27 -45.24 -45.16 12.50
CA ARG A 27 -44.88 -44.02 13.34
C ARG A 27 -43.80 -44.37 14.36
N ARG A 28 -43.92 -45.51 15.07
CA ARG A 28 -42.89 -45.96 16.02
C ARG A 28 -41.56 -46.30 15.36
N ALA A 29 -41.58 -46.89 14.16
CA ALA A 29 -40.38 -47.15 13.39
C ALA A 29 -39.69 -45.83 12.97
N LEU A 30 -40.45 -44.88 12.43
CA LEU A 30 -39.94 -43.55 12.09
C LEU A 30 -39.38 -42.81 13.30
N THR A 31 -40.09 -42.83 14.44
CA THR A 31 -39.61 -42.19 15.67
C THR A 31 -38.30 -42.80 16.17
N ARG A 32 -38.15 -44.13 16.09
CA ARG A 32 -36.91 -44.81 16.47
C ARG A 32 -35.76 -44.49 15.51
N THR A 33 -36.03 -44.45 14.21
CA THR A 33 -35.02 -44.05 13.22
C THR A 33 -34.56 -42.63 13.47
N VAL A 34 -35.49 -41.67 13.65
CA VAL A 34 -35.16 -40.27 13.94
C VAL A 34 -34.39 -40.12 15.24
N LEU A 35 -34.81 -40.78 16.33
CA LEU A 35 -34.05 -40.76 17.59
C LEU A 35 -32.65 -41.37 17.42
N GLY A 36 -32.54 -42.45 16.65
CA GLY A 36 -31.27 -43.12 16.35
C GLY A 36 -30.32 -42.20 15.57
N THR A 37 -30.80 -41.51 14.53
CA THR A 37 -29.99 -40.53 13.81
C THR A 37 -29.62 -39.34 14.67
N LEU A 38 -30.54 -38.85 15.53
CA LEU A 38 -30.25 -37.74 16.43
C LEU A 38 -29.18 -38.13 17.46
N ALA A 39 -29.29 -39.32 18.06
CA ALA A 39 -28.30 -39.84 18.99
C ALA A 39 -26.94 -40.05 18.31
N ALA A 40 -26.92 -40.62 17.10
CA ALA A 40 -25.70 -40.79 16.32
C ALA A 40 -25.05 -39.43 15.97
N ALA A 41 -25.85 -38.42 15.61
CA ALA A 41 -25.35 -37.07 15.34
C ALA A 41 -24.78 -36.42 16.61
N VAL A 42 -25.46 -36.54 17.76
CA VAL A 42 -24.97 -36.00 19.04
C VAL A 42 -23.66 -36.66 19.47
N VAL A 43 -23.50 -37.97 19.24
CA VAL A 43 -22.25 -38.69 19.55
C VAL A 43 -21.14 -38.38 18.53
N ALA A 44 -21.47 -38.28 17.24
CA ALA A 44 -20.47 -38.04 16.19
C ALA A 44 -19.97 -36.59 16.15
N THR A 45 -20.80 -35.61 16.51
CA THR A 45 -20.46 -34.18 16.39
C THR A 45 -19.23 -33.79 17.21
N PRO A 46 -19.06 -34.18 18.49
CA PRO A 46 -17.85 -33.92 19.26
C PRO A 46 -16.61 -34.57 18.63
N PHE A 47 -16.73 -35.77 18.07
CA PHE A 47 -15.60 -36.45 17.42
C PHE A 47 -15.22 -35.79 16.10
N VAL A 48 -16.19 -35.42 15.26
CA VAL A 48 -15.94 -34.68 14.03
C VAL A 48 -15.39 -33.29 14.34
N ALA A 49 -15.89 -32.62 15.37
CA ALA A 49 -15.37 -31.32 15.81
C ALA A 49 -13.95 -31.44 16.37
N THR A 50 -13.67 -32.47 17.18
CA THR A 50 -12.33 -32.72 17.77
C THR A 50 -11.34 -33.18 16.71
N TRP A 51 -11.75 -34.04 15.78
CA TRP A 51 -10.95 -34.47 14.64
C TRP A 51 -10.71 -33.31 13.67
N SER A 52 -11.71 -32.48 13.39
CA SER A 52 -11.53 -31.26 12.59
C SER A 52 -10.61 -30.29 13.31
N TYR A 53 -10.74 -30.12 14.63
CA TYR A 53 -9.85 -29.30 15.44
C TYR A 53 -8.42 -29.85 15.46
N ASP A 54 -8.23 -31.17 15.63
CA ASP A 54 -6.92 -31.83 15.66
C ASP A 54 -6.28 -31.86 14.27
N ALA A 55 -7.04 -32.16 13.20
CA ALA A 55 -6.59 -32.05 11.82
C ALA A 55 -6.22 -30.60 11.47
N HIS A 56 -6.98 -29.61 11.95
CA HIS A 56 -6.67 -28.19 11.80
C HIS A 56 -5.48 -27.76 12.68
N ARG A 57 -5.22 -28.45 13.79
CA ARG A 57 -4.03 -28.29 14.65
C ARG A 57 -2.80 -28.98 14.08
N ARG A 58 -2.96 -30.06 13.29
CA ARG A 58 -1.88 -30.79 12.59
C ARG A 58 -1.56 -30.20 11.21
N ALA A 59 -2.52 -29.52 10.58
CA ALA A 59 -2.28 -28.67 9.41
C ALA A 59 -1.42 -27.44 9.74
N VAL A 60 -1.26 -27.13 11.03
CA VAL A 60 -0.12 -26.34 11.54
C VAL A 60 1.11 -27.22 11.38
N SER A 61 1.83 -27.01 10.29
CA SER A 61 3.02 -27.78 9.94
C SER A 61 4.01 -27.83 11.10
N GLU A 62 4.76 -28.93 11.23
CA GLU A 62 6.05 -28.88 11.91
C GLU A 62 6.84 -27.71 11.30
N GLN A 63 7.26 -26.78 12.16
CA GLN A 63 7.96 -25.59 11.69
C GLN A 63 9.24 -26.06 11.01
N ALA A 64 9.36 -25.79 9.71
CA ALA A 64 10.64 -25.97 9.04
C ALA A 64 11.68 -25.14 9.80
N PRO A 65 12.80 -25.73 10.26
CA PRO A 65 13.85 -25.01 10.94
C PRO A 65 14.33 -23.85 10.06
N ALA A 66 14.83 -22.79 10.69
CA ALA A 66 15.44 -21.69 9.97
C ALA A 66 16.45 -22.26 8.97
N PRO A 67 16.47 -21.82 7.70
CA PRO A 67 17.59 -22.17 6.84
C PRO A 67 18.87 -21.74 7.57
N ALA A 68 19.79 -22.67 7.78
CA ALA A 68 21.12 -22.36 8.28
C ALA A 68 21.65 -21.16 7.48
N GLY A 69 22.29 -20.21 8.18
CA GLY A 69 22.82 -18.97 7.61
C GLY A 69 23.89 -19.23 6.55
N GLY A 70 23.45 -19.70 5.39
CA GLY A 70 24.24 -19.83 4.19
C GLY A 70 24.06 -18.56 3.37
N SER A 71 25.03 -17.65 3.51
CA SER A 71 25.51 -16.96 2.32
C SER A 71 25.87 -18.04 1.31
N ASP A 72 25.03 -18.28 0.31
CA ASP A 72 25.44 -18.63 -1.06
C ASP A 72 24.27 -19.19 -1.87
N ALA A 73 23.55 -18.26 -2.46
CA ALA A 73 23.32 -18.36 -3.89
C ALA A 73 23.58 -16.96 -4.42
N ARG A 74 24.80 -16.68 -4.90
CA ARG A 74 25.00 -15.53 -5.76
C ARG A 74 23.99 -15.68 -6.90
N PRO A 75 22.98 -14.80 -7.03
CA PRO A 75 22.13 -14.83 -8.20
C PRO A 75 23.06 -14.74 -9.41
N ARG A 76 22.88 -15.63 -10.40
CA ARG A 76 23.50 -15.52 -11.73
C ARG A 76 23.33 -14.07 -12.15
N THR A 77 24.42 -13.31 -12.08
CA THR A 77 24.38 -11.85 -12.12
C THR A 77 23.91 -11.46 -13.51
N PRO A 78 22.69 -10.91 -13.70
CA PRO A 78 22.52 -9.99 -14.80
C PRO A 78 23.41 -8.80 -14.44
N ALA A 79 24.30 -8.41 -15.36
CA ALA A 79 25.18 -7.25 -15.19
C ALA A 79 24.49 -6.13 -14.42
N ALA A 80 25.14 -5.63 -13.36
CA ALA A 80 24.57 -4.75 -12.34
C ALA A 80 23.60 -3.72 -12.94
N ARG A 81 22.30 -3.98 -12.80
CA ARG A 81 21.33 -2.89 -12.72
C ARG A 81 21.52 -2.28 -11.34
N HIS A 82 21.70 -0.97 -11.30
CA HIS A 82 21.94 -0.18 -10.09
C HIS A 82 21.06 -0.61 -8.91
N PRO A 83 21.51 -0.45 -7.65
CA PRO A 83 20.71 -0.79 -6.48
C PRO A 83 19.36 -0.07 -6.52
N SER A 84 18.31 -0.79 -6.92
CA SER A 84 16.93 -0.28 -6.96
C SER A 84 16.37 -0.25 -5.54
N ALA A 85 15.60 0.77 -5.21
CA ALA A 85 14.86 0.82 -3.95
C ALA A 85 14.05 -0.47 -3.74
N PRO A 86 13.97 -0.99 -2.51
CA PRO A 86 13.04 -2.04 -2.18
C PRO A 86 11.60 -1.60 -2.42
N VAL A 87 10.80 -2.47 -3.01
CA VAL A 87 9.34 -2.26 -3.08
C VAL A 87 8.71 -2.87 -1.82
N VAL A 88 7.91 -2.09 -1.10
CA VAL A 88 7.21 -2.57 0.10
C VAL A 88 5.84 -3.10 -0.31
N LEU A 89 5.54 -4.36 0.01
CA LEU A 89 4.28 -5.03 -0.31
C LEU A 89 3.42 -5.17 0.94
N ALA A 90 2.15 -4.78 0.86
CA ALA A 90 1.19 -4.87 1.96
C ALA A 90 0.16 -5.98 1.68
N TYR A 91 0.27 -7.05 2.45
CA TYR A 91 -0.73 -8.11 2.61
C TYR A 91 -1.48 -7.90 3.94
N HIS A 92 -2.60 -8.59 4.13
CA HIS A 92 -3.32 -8.56 5.41
C HIS A 92 -3.50 -10.00 5.92
N ASP A 93 -4.41 -10.76 5.32
CA ASP A 93 -4.73 -12.12 5.76
C ASP A 93 -4.51 -13.16 4.66
N VAL A 94 -4.37 -14.43 5.07
CA VAL A 94 -4.22 -15.58 4.19
C VAL A 94 -5.19 -16.67 4.62
N ALA A 95 -6.14 -17.05 3.76
CA ALA A 95 -7.13 -18.08 4.07
C ALA A 95 -7.63 -18.82 2.82
N PRO A 96 -7.96 -20.12 2.89
CA PRO A 96 -8.40 -20.91 1.73
C PRO A 96 -9.68 -20.39 1.05
N HIS A 97 -10.59 -19.81 1.83
CA HIS A 97 -11.87 -19.28 1.35
C HIS A 97 -11.98 -17.77 1.62
N PRO A 98 -11.28 -16.93 0.83
CA PRO A 98 -11.18 -15.50 1.11
C PRO A 98 -12.46 -14.73 0.75
N HIS A 99 -13.19 -14.24 1.76
CA HIS A 99 -14.36 -13.37 1.57
C HIS A 99 -13.99 -11.91 1.36
N SER A 100 -12.97 -11.42 2.09
CA SER A 100 -12.48 -10.04 1.99
C SER A 100 -11.57 -9.85 0.78
N ARG A 101 -11.61 -8.64 0.18
CA ARG A 101 -10.64 -8.23 -0.86
C ARG A 101 -9.20 -8.15 -0.35
N TYR A 102 -8.99 -8.12 0.97
CA TYR A 102 -7.67 -8.04 1.60
C TYR A 102 -7.11 -9.40 2.03
N THR A 103 -7.88 -10.48 1.83
CA THR A 103 -7.44 -11.85 2.14
C THR A 103 -7.03 -12.54 0.84
N VAL A 104 -5.80 -13.05 0.78
CA VAL A 104 -5.32 -13.88 -0.35
C VAL A 104 -5.45 -15.36 0.00
N SER A 105 -5.59 -16.24 -0.99
CA SER A 105 -5.53 -17.68 -0.72
C SER A 105 -4.08 -18.15 -0.55
N PRO A 106 -3.82 -19.28 0.14
CA PRO A 106 -2.49 -19.88 0.23
C PRO A 106 -1.86 -20.12 -1.16
N GLU A 107 -2.64 -20.62 -2.12
CA GLU A 107 -2.18 -20.89 -3.50
C GLU A 107 -1.81 -19.60 -4.21
N ARG A 108 -2.60 -18.53 -4.00
CA ARG A 108 -2.32 -17.22 -4.58
C ARG A 108 -1.03 -16.63 -4.02
N LEU A 109 -0.84 -16.69 -2.70
CA LEU A 109 0.39 -16.23 -2.06
C LEU A 109 1.59 -17.03 -2.54
N ASP A 110 1.49 -18.36 -2.60
CA ASP A 110 2.55 -19.23 -3.08
C ASP A 110 2.96 -18.89 -4.52
N ALA A 111 1.99 -18.66 -5.41
CA ALA A 111 2.26 -18.27 -6.80
C ALA A 111 2.91 -16.87 -6.89
N GLN A 112 2.47 -15.91 -6.08
CA GLN A 112 3.05 -14.56 -6.02
C GLN A 112 4.50 -14.59 -5.54
N LEU A 113 4.79 -15.32 -4.44
CA LEU A 113 6.16 -15.44 -3.92
C LEU A 113 7.06 -16.25 -4.86
N SER A 114 6.52 -17.27 -5.53
CA SER A 114 7.21 -18.01 -6.59
C SER A 114 7.65 -17.07 -7.72
N ALA A 115 6.76 -16.19 -8.19
CA ALA A 115 7.05 -15.26 -9.27
C ALA A 115 8.10 -14.20 -8.88
N LEU A 116 8.01 -13.66 -7.66
CA LEU A 116 9.04 -12.78 -7.09
C LEU A 116 10.40 -13.49 -7.04
N ARG A 117 10.45 -14.72 -6.53
CA ARG A 117 11.68 -15.52 -6.44
C ARG A 117 12.26 -15.83 -7.81
N ALA A 118 11.42 -16.23 -8.77
CA ALA A 118 11.83 -16.57 -10.14
C ALA A 118 12.44 -15.37 -10.88
N THR A 119 12.00 -14.15 -10.55
CA THR A 119 12.55 -12.90 -11.11
C THR A 119 13.75 -12.35 -10.32
N GLY A 120 14.22 -13.10 -9.32
CA GLY A 120 15.40 -12.77 -8.53
C GLY A 120 15.14 -11.78 -7.40
N HIS A 121 13.89 -11.59 -6.98
CA HIS A 121 13.58 -10.72 -5.86
C HIS A 121 13.95 -11.37 -4.52
N ARG A 122 14.52 -10.56 -3.63
CA ARG A 122 14.89 -10.96 -2.27
C ARG A 122 14.04 -10.22 -1.25
N ALA A 123 13.42 -10.95 -0.32
CA ALA A 123 12.70 -10.36 0.80
C ALA A 123 13.67 -9.89 1.90
N LEU A 124 13.50 -8.64 2.35
CA LEU A 124 14.29 -8.01 3.41
C LEU A 124 13.72 -8.31 4.80
N SER A 125 14.61 -8.41 5.78
CA SER A 125 14.25 -8.22 7.19
C SER A 125 13.93 -6.75 7.51
N THR A 126 13.23 -6.49 8.61
CA THR A 126 13.01 -5.14 9.13
C THR A 126 14.32 -4.42 9.38
N GLU A 127 15.34 -5.10 9.91
CA GLU A 127 16.64 -4.49 10.18
C GLU A 127 17.31 -3.98 8.89
N GLU A 128 17.34 -4.81 7.85
CA GLU A 128 17.87 -4.43 6.54
C GLU A 128 17.06 -3.30 5.91
N PHE A 129 15.73 -3.34 6.03
CA PHE A 129 14.87 -2.29 5.52
C PHE A 129 15.10 -0.94 6.23
N VAL A 130 15.21 -0.94 7.56
CA VAL A 130 15.52 0.30 8.31
C VAL A 130 16.93 0.81 7.99
N ARG A 131 17.91 -0.09 7.85
CA ARG A 131 19.26 0.28 7.39
C ARG A 131 19.23 0.91 5.99
N TYR A 132 18.44 0.34 5.08
CA TYR A 132 18.25 0.91 3.76
C TYR A 132 17.64 2.31 3.83
N LEU A 133 16.60 2.53 4.64
CA LEU A 133 16.02 3.87 4.81
C LEU A 133 17.07 4.89 5.31
N ALA A 134 17.94 4.49 6.23
CA ALA A 134 19.00 5.36 6.75
C ALA A 134 20.12 5.65 5.74
N THR A 135 20.51 4.66 4.93
CA THR A 135 21.72 4.72 4.10
C THR A 135 21.45 4.96 2.61
N GLY A 136 20.23 4.70 2.14
CA GLY A 136 19.89 4.65 0.72
C GLY A 136 20.50 3.48 -0.05
N ARG A 137 21.20 2.55 0.62
CA ARG A 137 21.91 1.43 -0.01
C ARG A 137 21.19 0.12 0.30
N PRO A 138 20.48 -0.49 -0.68
CA PRO A 138 19.81 -1.75 -0.44
C PRO A 138 20.85 -2.87 -0.34
N PRO A 139 20.57 -3.91 0.46
CA PRO A 139 21.52 -5.02 0.64
C PRO A 139 21.64 -5.89 -0.62
N ALA A 140 20.64 -5.86 -1.52
CA ALA A 140 20.67 -6.54 -2.80
C ALA A 140 19.83 -5.78 -3.85
N PRO A 141 20.17 -5.88 -5.16
CA PRO A 141 19.25 -5.48 -6.23
C PRO A 141 17.92 -6.25 -6.13
N ARG A 142 16.83 -5.69 -6.66
CA ARG A 142 15.49 -6.32 -6.65
C ARG A 142 15.03 -6.76 -5.25
N SER A 143 15.20 -5.88 -4.27
CA SER A 143 14.71 -6.17 -2.92
C SER A 143 13.19 -5.91 -2.82
N VAL A 144 12.50 -6.70 -2.01
CA VAL A 144 11.12 -6.43 -1.56
C VAL A 144 11.05 -6.47 -0.04
N TYR A 145 10.14 -5.72 0.56
CA TYR A 145 9.84 -5.84 1.98
C TYR A 145 8.39 -6.31 2.11
N LEU A 146 8.22 -7.57 2.55
CA LEU A 146 6.91 -8.20 2.69
C LEU A 146 6.31 -7.82 4.03
N THR A 147 5.16 -7.15 4.01
CA THR A 147 4.44 -6.75 5.23
C THR A 147 3.05 -7.38 5.28
N PHE A 148 2.65 -7.86 6.46
CA PHE A 148 1.33 -8.43 6.73
C PHE A 148 0.68 -7.71 7.90
N ASP A 149 -0.41 -7.02 7.65
CA ASP A 149 -1.11 -6.25 8.70
C ASP A 149 -2.03 -7.14 9.55
N ASP A 150 -2.61 -6.55 10.60
CA ASP A 150 -3.63 -7.10 11.50
C ASP A 150 -3.21 -8.21 12.48
N GLY A 151 -2.21 -9.04 12.14
CA GLY A 151 -1.77 -10.16 12.99
C GLY A 151 -2.78 -11.31 13.03
N THR A 152 -3.36 -11.65 11.87
CA THR A 152 -4.30 -12.77 11.75
C THR A 152 -3.60 -14.13 11.91
N ARG A 153 -4.34 -15.12 12.38
CA ARG A 153 -3.82 -16.49 12.54
C ARG A 153 -3.50 -17.16 11.20
N GLY A 154 -4.07 -16.69 10.09
CA GLY A 154 -3.74 -17.15 8.74
C GLY A 154 -2.26 -16.99 8.40
N LEU A 155 -1.59 -16.01 9.01
CA LEU A 155 -0.15 -15.82 8.88
C LEU A 155 0.65 -17.00 9.42
N TRP A 156 0.25 -17.52 10.58
CA TRP A 156 0.84 -18.71 11.18
C TRP A 156 0.47 -19.98 10.42
N ALA A 157 -0.83 -20.16 10.14
CA ALA A 157 -1.34 -21.42 9.59
C ALA A 157 -0.95 -21.64 8.11
N TYR A 158 -0.84 -20.56 7.33
CA TYR A 158 -0.65 -20.66 5.87
C TYR A 158 0.55 -19.86 5.37
N ALA A 159 0.74 -18.61 5.82
CA ALA A 159 1.80 -17.78 5.27
C ALA A 159 3.21 -18.26 5.69
N ASP A 160 3.39 -18.67 6.95
CA ASP A 160 4.68 -19.14 7.47
C ASP A 160 5.28 -20.32 6.70
N PRO A 161 4.56 -21.44 6.45
CA PRO A 161 5.10 -22.54 5.66
C PRO A 161 5.40 -22.14 4.19
N ILE A 162 4.62 -21.22 3.62
CA ILE A 162 4.87 -20.69 2.26
C ILE A 162 6.15 -19.84 2.24
N LEU A 163 6.35 -18.96 3.23
CA LEU A 163 7.58 -18.17 3.38
C LEU A 163 8.80 -19.09 3.54
N ALA A 164 8.67 -20.17 4.31
CA ALA A 164 9.72 -21.17 4.48
C ALA A 164 10.07 -21.85 3.14
N LYS A 165 9.07 -22.31 2.36
CA LYS A 165 9.25 -22.87 1.02
C LYS A 165 10.03 -21.93 0.09
N HIS A 166 9.75 -20.63 0.14
CA HIS A 166 10.39 -19.63 -0.71
C HIS A 166 11.69 -19.04 -0.13
N ARG A 167 12.07 -19.42 1.10
CA ARG A 167 13.20 -18.83 1.84
C ARG A 167 13.09 -17.30 1.96
N MET A 168 11.87 -16.82 2.16
CA MET A 168 11.57 -15.40 2.30
C MET A 168 11.29 -15.03 3.75
N LYS A 169 11.57 -13.76 4.08
CA LYS A 169 11.23 -13.15 5.37
C LYS A 169 10.07 -12.18 5.19
N ALA A 170 9.34 -11.93 6.26
CA ALA A 170 8.26 -10.96 6.29
C ALA A 170 8.21 -10.23 7.65
N ALA A 171 7.52 -9.11 7.69
CA ALA A 171 7.18 -8.44 8.92
C ALA A 171 5.65 -8.42 9.10
N THR A 172 5.17 -8.71 10.31
CA THR A 172 3.76 -8.52 10.65
C THR A 172 3.55 -7.32 11.55
N TYR A 173 2.46 -6.58 11.32
CA TYR A 173 2.08 -5.39 12.06
C TYR A 173 0.92 -5.72 13.00
N LEU A 174 1.22 -5.90 14.29
CA LEU A 174 0.28 -6.40 15.28
C LEU A 174 -0.63 -5.30 15.84
N ILE A 175 -1.94 -5.58 15.86
CA ILE A 175 -2.89 -4.86 16.72
C ILE A 175 -2.83 -5.55 18.09
N THR A 176 -1.95 -5.05 18.97
CA THR A 176 -1.53 -5.81 20.16
C THR A 176 -2.68 -6.16 21.14
N GLY A 177 -3.75 -5.38 21.18
CA GLY A 177 -4.94 -5.68 21.99
C GLY A 177 -5.81 -6.80 21.42
N MET A 178 -5.60 -7.18 20.15
CA MET A 178 -6.33 -8.27 19.50
C MET A 178 -5.62 -9.63 19.63
N VAL A 179 -4.31 -9.64 19.93
CA VAL A 179 -3.52 -10.88 20.06
C VAL A 179 -4.08 -11.76 21.18
N GLY A 180 -4.41 -13.00 20.86
CA GLY A 180 -5.02 -13.98 21.77
C GLY A 180 -6.54 -13.88 21.91
N THR A 181 -7.17 -12.88 21.29
CA THR A 181 -8.62 -12.63 21.31
C THR A 181 -9.32 -13.16 20.05
N ARG A 182 -10.66 -13.16 20.04
CA ARG A 182 -11.51 -13.57 18.90
C ARG A 182 -11.02 -14.83 18.19
N ARG A 183 -10.66 -15.86 18.97
CA ARG A 183 -10.09 -17.10 18.45
C ARG A 183 -11.10 -17.78 17.49
N PRO A 184 -10.65 -18.35 16.37
CA PRO A 184 -9.26 -18.53 15.95
C PRO A 184 -8.72 -17.41 15.04
N TYR A 185 -9.31 -16.22 15.00
CA TYR A 185 -9.00 -15.24 13.97
C TYR A 185 -7.64 -14.54 14.14
N TYR A 186 -7.28 -14.09 15.34
CA TYR A 186 -5.99 -13.45 15.61
C TYR A 186 -4.95 -14.44 16.13
N LEU A 187 -3.67 -14.13 15.88
CA LEU A 187 -2.54 -14.84 16.48
C LEU A 187 -2.64 -14.84 18.00
N THR A 188 -2.12 -15.89 18.62
CA THR A 188 -1.83 -15.94 20.06
C THR A 188 -0.35 -15.61 20.33
N TRP A 189 -0.02 -15.14 21.53
CA TRP A 189 1.38 -14.86 21.90
C TRP A 189 2.31 -16.08 21.75
N PRO A 190 1.91 -17.32 22.10
CA PRO A 190 2.73 -18.50 21.80
C PRO A 190 2.97 -18.73 20.30
N GLU A 191 2.00 -18.47 19.43
CA GLU A 191 2.19 -18.52 17.97
C GLU A 191 3.16 -17.43 17.51
N VAL A 192 3.02 -16.20 18.03
CA VAL A 192 3.96 -15.08 17.79
C VAL A 192 5.39 -15.47 18.16
N HIS A 193 5.61 -16.05 19.34
CA HIS A 193 6.94 -16.50 19.78
C HIS A 193 7.53 -17.58 18.89
N ARG A 194 6.72 -18.54 18.45
CA ARG A 194 7.17 -19.57 17.51
C ARG A 194 7.51 -19.00 16.14
N MET A 195 6.73 -18.04 15.65
CA MET A 195 7.03 -17.31 14.42
C MET A 195 8.32 -16.49 14.54
N ALA A 196 8.53 -15.79 15.67
CA ALA A 196 9.77 -15.05 15.93
C ALA A 196 10.98 -15.99 15.96
N GLY A 197 10.89 -17.11 16.69
CA GLY A 197 11.95 -18.12 16.79
C GLY A 197 12.33 -18.77 15.47
N SER A 198 11.45 -18.73 14.45
CA SER A 198 11.75 -19.22 13.11
C SER A 198 12.76 -18.37 12.32
N GLY A 199 12.97 -17.11 12.74
CA GLY A 199 13.80 -16.13 12.02
C GLY A 199 13.20 -15.61 10.69
N ARG A 200 11.96 -16.02 10.35
CA ARG A 200 11.23 -15.56 9.16
C ARG A 200 10.38 -14.32 9.39
N TRP A 201 9.98 -14.07 10.64
CA TRP A 201 9.04 -13.01 10.98
C TRP A 201 9.64 -11.96 11.90
N ASP A 202 9.56 -10.70 11.48
CA ASP A 202 9.73 -9.54 12.33
C ASP A 202 8.36 -9.02 12.80
N PHE A 203 8.26 -8.46 14.01
CA PHE A 203 6.99 -7.96 14.56
C PHE A 203 7.03 -6.46 14.81
N GLN A 204 6.06 -5.74 14.23
CA GLN A 204 5.99 -4.28 14.19
C GLN A 204 4.62 -3.79 14.68
N ALA A 205 4.47 -2.48 14.89
CA ALA A 205 3.31 -1.93 15.58
C ALA A 205 2.15 -1.55 14.62
N HIS A 206 0.94 -1.96 14.98
CA HIS A 206 -0.31 -1.56 14.31
C HIS A 206 -1.36 -1.08 15.32
N THR A 207 -0.95 -0.31 16.32
CA THR A 207 -1.75 0.15 17.47
C THR A 207 -2.01 -0.94 18.52
N HIS A 208 -2.59 -0.55 19.65
CA HIS A 208 -3.12 -1.51 20.62
C HIS A 208 -4.60 -1.81 20.38
N ASP A 209 -5.42 -0.77 20.31
CA ASP A 209 -6.86 -0.82 20.06
C ASP A 209 -7.29 0.30 19.08
N GLY A 210 -6.32 0.94 18.39
CA GLY A 210 -6.58 2.04 17.46
C GLY A 210 -7.10 1.62 16.09
N HIS A 211 -7.34 0.32 15.85
CA HIS A 211 -7.75 -0.23 14.56
C HIS A 211 -9.28 -0.34 14.40
N HIS A 212 -9.97 0.76 14.64
CA HIS A 212 -11.41 0.88 14.38
C HIS A 212 -11.77 2.30 13.96
N ARG A 213 -13.04 2.50 13.57
CA ARG A 213 -13.56 3.80 13.15
C ARG A 213 -14.62 4.29 14.12
N ALA A 214 -14.64 5.60 14.36
CA ALA A 214 -15.66 6.26 15.18
C ALA A 214 -16.04 7.61 14.57
N ALA A 215 -17.08 8.25 15.11
CA ALA A 215 -17.54 9.56 14.64
C ALA A 215 -16.45 10.64 14.78
N VAL A 216 -16.24 11.43 13.73
CA VAL A 216 -15.20 12.48 13.63
C VAL A 216 -15.76 13.88 13.35
N ASP A 217 -17.08 14.02 13.30
CA ASP A 217 -17.81 15.29 13.29
C ASP A 217 -19.28 15.11 13.71
N ALA A 218 -20.01 16.22 13.81
CA ALA A 218 -21.42 16.27 14.21
C ALA A 218 -22.38 15.58 13.24
N SER A 219 -21.98 15.36 11.98
CA SER A 219 -22.81 14.68 10.98
C SER A 219 -22.83 13.16 11.15
N GLY A 220 -21.99 12.62 12.03
CA GLY A 220 -21.83 11.19 12.21
C GLY A 220 -20.91 10.53 11.17
N ARG A 221 -20.12 11.30 10.43
CA ARG A 221 -19.09 10.72 9.55
C ARG A 221 -18.07 9.96 10.40
N HIS A 222 -17.71 8.74 9.96
CA HIS A 222 -16.73 7.90 10.64
C HIS A 222 -15.32 8.00 10.04
N GLY A 223 -14.31 8.13 10.89
CA GLY A 223 -12.89 8.16 10.53
C GLY A 223 -12.06 7.24 11.42
N SER A 224 -10.81 6.97 11.03
CA SER A 224 -9.87 6.19 11.86
C SER A 224 -9.68 6.86 13.22
N VAL A 225 -9.84 6.11 14.32
CA VAL A 225 -9.69 6.69 15.66
C VAL A 225 -8.26 7.14 15.94
N LEU A 226 -7.26 6.50 15.34
CA LEU A 226 -5.87 6.94 15.45
C LEU A 226 -5.65 8.26 14.71
N ALA A 227 -6.24 8.39 13.52
CA ALA A 227 -5.91 9.47 12.60
C ALA A 227 -6.78 10.72 12.76
N ASN A 228 -7.75 10.72 13.67
CA ASN A 228 -8.71 11.82 13.83
C ASN A 228 -8.98 12.15 15.30
N ARG A 229 -9.31 13.43 15.53
CA ARG A 229 -10.02 13.87 16.74
C ARG A 229 -11.45 13.34 16.68
N LEU A 230 -11.94 12.77 17.77
CA LEU A 230 -13.28 12.18 17.79
C LEU A 230 -14.35 13.23 18.06
N TRP A 231 -15.52 13.08 17.45
CA TRP A 231 -16.71 13.81 17.88
C TRP A 231 -17.17 13.27 19.24
N ARG A 232 -17.48 14.16 20.18
CA ARG A 232 -17.97 13.85 21.51
C ARG A 232 -19.43 14.31 21.59
N PRO A 233 -20.42 13.40 21.41
CA PRO A 233 -21.82 13.76 21.35
C PRO A 233 -22.32 14.45 22.62
N GLY A 234 -21.96 13.96 23.80
CA GLY A 234 -22.40 14.54 25.09
C GLY A 234 -22.00 16.02 25.22
N PRO A 235 -20.70 16.35 25.11
CA PRO A 235 -20.25 17.75 25.09
C PRO A 235 -20.57 18.55 23.83
N GLY A 236 -21.15 17.95 22.78
CA GLY A 236 -21.44 18.63 21.52
C GLY A 236 -20.23 19.23 20.80
N ARG A 237 -19.04 18.63 20.92
CA ARG A 237 -17.80 19.18 20.33
C ARG A 237 -16.84 18.10 19.85
N LEU A 238 -15.86 18.51 19.04
CA LEU A 238 -14.68 17.68 18.79
C LEU A 238 -13.82 17.55 20.06
N GLU A 239 -13.24 16.37 20.24
CA GLU A 239 -12.15 16.10 21.17
C GLU A 239 -11.08 17.18 21.05
N THR A 240 -10.55 17.73 22.15
CA THR A 240 -9.48 18.75 22.09
C THR A 240 -8.17 18.13 21.60
N GLU A 241 -7.21 18.95 21.18
CA GLU A 241 -5.88 18.44 20.80
C GLU A 241 -5.19 17.70 21.95
N ALA A 242 -5.37 18.17 23.20
CA ALA A 242 -4.81 17.53 24.39
C ALA A 242 -5.47 16.19 24.71
N GLU A 243 -6.80 16.09 24.60
CA GLU A 243 -7.54 14.82 24.75
C GLU A 243 -7.12 13.80 23.69
N TYR A 244 -7.05 14.24 22.43
CA TYR A 244 -6.58 13.45 21.30
C TYR A 244 -5.16 12.93 21.55
N ARG A 245 -4.24 13.82 21.93
CA ARG A 245 -2.85 13.47 22.22
C ARG A 245 -2.77 12.38 23.29
N ARG A 246 -3.44 12.57 24.44
CA ARG A 246 -3.44 11.59 25.53
C ARG A 246 -3.97 10.23 25.08
N ARG A 247 -5.08 10.20 24.33
CA ARG A 247 -5.69 8.96 23.83
C ARG A 247 -4.74 8.21 22.90
N VAL A 248 -4.10 8.90 21.97
CA VAL A 248 -3.16 8.31 21.01
C VAL A 248 -1.86 7.86 21.70
N GLU A 249 -1.28 8.68 22.57
CA GLU A 249 -0.09 8.29 23.35
C GLU A 249 -0.37 7.05 24.19
N ALA A 250 -1.50 7.02 24.91
CA ALA A 250 -1.87 5.86 25.72
C ALA A 250 -2.01 4.56 24.90
N ASP A 251 -2.55 4.65 23.69
CA ASP A 251 -2.65 3.49 22.78
C ASP A 251 -1.27 3.01 22.31
N LEU A 252 -0.43 3.92 21.82
CA LEU A 252 0.92 3.60 21.36
C LEU A 252 1.79 3.04 22.48
N ASP A 253 1.66 3.59 23.69
CA ASP A 253 2.43 3.14 24.85
C ASP A 253 1.94 1.77 25.37
N ARG A 254 0.62 1.48 25.30
CA ARG A 254 0.11 0.13 25.55
C ARG A 254 0.64 -0.87 24.53
N SER A 255 0.71 -0.49 23.26
CA SER A 255 1.28 -1.33 22.21
C SER A 255 2.75 -1.64 22.51
N ALA A 256 3.57 -0.62 22.80
CA ALA A 256 4.97 -0.80 23.16
C ALA A 256 5.17 -1.68 24.42
N ARG A 257 4.35 -1.48 25.46
CA ARG A 257 4.37 -2.33 26.66
C ARG A 257 4.01 -3.78 26.36
N ALA A 258 3.06 -4.04 25.46
CA ALA A 258 2.70 -5.40 25.08
C ALA A 258 3.90 -6.14 24.46
N PHE A 259 4.67 -5.50 23.58
CA PHE A 259 5.92 -6.07 23.05
C PHE A 259 6.95 -6.36 24.16
N ALA A 260 7.16 -5.38 25.05
CA ALA A 260 8.12 -5.51 26.15
C ALA A 260 7.75 -6.63 27.13
N HIS A 261 6.47 -6.75 27.49
CA HIS A 261 5.97 -7.83 28.36
C HIS A 261 6.17 -9.22 27.76
N GLN A 262 6.18 -9.32 26.44
CA GLN A 262 6.43 -10.57 25.74
C GLN A 262 7.93 -10.86 25.54
N GLY A 263 8.82 -9.92 25.87
CA GLY A 263 10.26 -10.07 25.60
C GLY A 263 10.60 -10.00 24.11
N LEU A 264 9.72 -9.43 23.29
CA LEU A 264 9.97 -9.21 21.86
C LEU A 264 10.77 -7.93 21.64
N PRO A 265 11.57 -7.84 20.56
CA PRO A 265 12.23 -6.59 20.18
C PRO A 265 11.24 -5.43 20.06
N ALA A 266 11.66 -4.24 20.48
CA ALA A 266 10.84 -3.05 20.34
C ALA A 266 10.52 -2.79 18.85
N PRO A 267 9.25 -2.51 18.50
CA PRO A 267 8.87 -2.26 17.12
C PRO A 267 9.57 -1.00 16.60
N ARG A 268 10.19 -1.10 15.42
CA ARG A 268 10.93 0.00 14.79
C ARG A 268 10.11 0.71 13.71
N LEU A 269 9.07 0.05 13.22
CA LEU A 269 8.19 0.53 12.16
C LEU A 269 6.73 0.50 12.64
N PHE A 270 5.92 1.35 12.03
CA PHE A 270 4.50 1.46 12.34
C PHE A 270 3.68 1.50 11.05
N ALA A 271 2.61 0.70 10.95
CA ALA A 271 1.66 0.79 9.84
C ALA A 271 0.41 1.55 10.30
N TYR A 272 -0.09 2.47 9.48
CA TYR A 272 -1.32 3.20 9.79
C TYR A 272 -2.56 2.31 9.59
N PRO A 273 -3.43 2.15 10.61
CA PRO A 273 -4.75 1.56 10.43
C PRO A 273 -5.49 2.21 9.26
N PHE A 274 -6.03 1.37 8.37
CA PHE A 274 -6.74 1.79 7.16
C PHE A 274 -5.94 2.70 6.20
N SER A 275 -4.62 2.83 6.38
CA SER A 275 -3.76 3.77 5.64
C SER A 275 -4.22 5.23 5.68
N GLU A 276 -5.02 5.59 6.70
CA GLU A 276 -5.63 6.91 6.82
C GLU A 276 -4.66 7.92 7.44
N THR A 277 -4.27 8.92 6.67
CA THR A 277 -3.28 9.94 7.06
C THR A 277 -3.54 11.29 6.38
N GLY A 278 -2.93 12.36 6.90
CA GLY A 278 -2.82 13.66 6.23
C GLY A 278 -4.17 14.29 5.86
N ALA A 279 -4.32 14.70 4.59
CA ALA A 279 -5.47 15.47 4.10
C ALA A 279 -6.84 14.78 4.20
N ARG A 280 -6.88 13.47 4.48
CA ARG A 280 -8.12 12.71 4.66
C ARG A 280 -8.67 12.75 6.08
N THR A 281 -7.98 13.44 6.99
CA THR A 281 -8.28 13.49 8.42
C THR A 281 -8.72 14.89 8.86
N ASN A 282 -9.41 14.98 10.00
CA ASN A 282 -9.72 16.26 10.64
C ASN A 282 -8.52 16.86 11.42
N LEU A 283 -7.33 16.28 11.26
CA LEU A 283 -6.06 16.84 11.74
C LEU A 283 -5.39 17.75 10.70
N ALA A 284 -5.98 17.92 9.51
CA ALA A 284 -5.42 18.70 8.42
C ALA A 284 -5.47 20.21 8.70
N GLY A 285 -4.33 20.79 9.07
CA GLY A 285 -4.10 22.22 9.31
C GLY A 285 -2.58 22.46 9.42
N ARG A 286 -2.10 23.67 9.10
CA ARG A 286 -0.68 24.00 8.87
C ARG A 286 0.28 23.43 9.96
N ASN A 287 1.40 22.83 9.50
CA ASN A 287 2.46 22.10 10.23
C ASN A 287 2.17 20.60 10.55
N THR A 288 3.24 19.79 10.58
CA THR A 288 3.28 18.34 10.89
C THR A 288 2.29 18.00 12.00
N SER A 289 1.32 17.11 11.77
CA SER A 289 0.25 16.84 12.75
C SER A 289 0.81 16.30 14.08
N VAL A 290 0.06 16.44 15.19
CA VAL A 290 0.44 15.83 16.49
C VAL A 290 0.77 14.35 16.32
N LEU A 291 -0.05 13.62 15.55
CA LEU A 291 0.15 12.20 15.26
C LEU A 291 1.52 11.91 14.65
N GLU A 292 1.87 12.65 13.60
CA GLU A 292 3.14 12.47 12.89
C GLU A 292 4.33 12.72 13.81
N ARG A 293 4.25 13.70 14.73
CA ARG A 293 5.29 13.92 15.74
C ARG A 293 5.40 12.76 16.72
N LEU A 294 4.27 12.27 17.23
CA LEU A 294 4.23 11.14 18.16
C LEU A 294 4.80 9.86 17.55
N LEU A 295 4.49 9.59 16.28
CA LEU A 295 4.98 8.42 15.56
C LEU A 295 6.46 8.56 15.22
N ARG A 296 6.92 9.72 14.73
CA ARG A 296 8.35 9.96 14.46
C ARG A 296 9.24 9.86 15.69
N ALA A 297 8.70 10.20 16.87
CA ALA A 297 9.42 10.07 18.13
C ALA A 297 9.62 8.59 18.56
N ARG A 298 8.82 7.67 18.03
CA ARG A 298 8.80 6.25 18.44
C ARG A 298 9.33 5.30 17.37
N TYR A 299 9.17 5.64 16.09
CA TYR A 299 9.42 4.73 14.97
C TYR A 299 10.37 5.36 13.95
N ALA A 300 11.23 4.53 13.36
CA ALA A 300 12.15 4.94 12.30
C ALA A 300 11.42 5.38 11.03
N ALA A 301 10.30 4.73 10.71
CA ALA A 301 9.40 5.13 9.64
C ALA A 301 7.98 4.61 9.86
N THR A 302 7.03 5.28 9.22
CA THR A 302 5.62 4.88 9.17
C THR A 302 5.26 4.37 7.78
N LEU A 303 4.32 3.42 7.69
CA LEU A 303 3.90 2.78 6.44
C LEU A 303 2.43 3.08 6.14
N THR A 304 2.13 3.38 4.87
CA THR A 304 0.77 3.64 4.38
C THR A 304 0.59 3.12 2.95
N ASN A 305 -0.60 2.67 2.59
CA ASN A 305 -0.93 2.20 1.23
C ASN A 305 -1.40 3.38 0.35
N THR A 306 -1.87 4.46 0.98
CA THR A 306 -2.40 5.65 0.29
C THR A 306 -1.78 6.92 0.84
N THR A 307 -1.26 7.77 -0.05
CA THR A 307 -0.77 9.10 0.31
C THR A 307 -0.92 10.06 -0.88
N PRO A 308 -1.25 11.33 -0.64
CA PRO A 308 -1.29 12.36 -1.70
C PRO A 308 0.07 12.60 -2.36
N ARG A 309 1.18 12.30 -1.67
CA ARG A 309 2.54 12.41 -2.19
C ARG A 309 3.22 11.04 -2.03
N PRO A 310 3.10 10.15 -3.03
CA PRO A 310 3.64 8.82 -2.89
C PRO A 310 5.16 8.86 -2.87
N LEU A 311 5.74 8.19 -1.87
CA LEU A 311 7.18 8.06 -1.70
C LEU A 311 7.52 6.57 -1.76
N PRO A 312 8.33 6.12 -2.74
CA PRO A 312 8.90 4.78 -2.68
C PRO A 312 9.81 4.69 -1.45
N ALA A 313 10.11 3.47 -0.99
CA ALA A 313 11.09 3.32 0.07
C ALA A 313 12.44 3.90 -0.39
N GLY A 314 13.06 4.75 0.42
CA GLY A 314 14.34 5.35 0.09
C GLY A 314 14.67 6.56 0.94
N PRO A 315 15.78 7.26 0.65
CA PRO A 315 16.21 8.43 1.41
C PRO A 315 15.12 9.49 1.54
N ARG A 316 14.30 9.67 0.50
CA ARG A 316 13.19 10.62 0.52
C ARG A 316 12.07 10.19 1.47
N ALA A 317 11.69 8.92 1.46
CA ALA A 317 10.72 8.39 2.42
C ALA A 317 11.26 8.42 3.86
N ALA A 318 12.55 8.17 4.05
CA ALA A 318 13.22 8.29 5.35
C ALA A 318 13.16 9.74 5.88
N ALA A 319 13.52 10.73 5.05
CA ALA A 319 13.40 12.14 5.43
C ALA A 319 11.94 12.55 5.70
N ALA A 320 11.00 11.98 4.95
CA ALA A 320 9.58 12.21 5.16
C ALA A 320 8.99 11.39 6.32
N GLY A 321 9.73 10.45 6.92
CA GLY A 321 9.24 9.55 7.98
C GLY A 321 8.04 8.68 7.57
N GLN A 322 7.75 8.58 6.28
CA GLN A 322 6.59 7.89 5.73
C GLN A 322 6.98 7.19 4.42
N VAL A 323 6.72 5.89 4.35
CA VAL A 323 6.95 5.04 3.18
C VAL A 323 5.61 4.57 2.63
N ARG A 324 5.43 4.65 1.31
CA ARG A 324 4.27 4.07 0.66
C ARG A 324 4.48 2.59 0.37
N ARG A 325 3.44 1.79 0.59
CA ARG A 325 3.38 0.38 0.24
C ARG A 325 2.50 0.15 -0.98
N LEU A 326 2.81 -0.90 -1.73
CA LEU A 326 1.95 -1.47 -2.74
C LEU A 326 1.00 -2.47 -2.06
N GLU A 327 -0.30 -2.15 -2.05
CA GLU A 327 -1.31 -3.04 -1.50
C GLU A 327 -1.57 -4.21 -2.44
N VAL A 328 -1.48 -5.43 -1.91
CA VAL A 328 -1.78 -6.67 -2.63
C VAL A 328 -3.17 -7.13 -2.23
N LEU A 329 -4.04 -7.32 -3.21
CA LEU A 329 -5.44 -7.69 -3.01
C LEU A 329 -5.67 -9.15 -3.38
N ARG A 330 -6.82 -9.69 -2.95
CA ARG A 330 -7.31 -11.04 -3.31
C ARG A 330 -7.19 -11.34 -4.80
N SER A 331 -7.49 -10.35 -5.64
CA SER A 331 -7.51 -10.49 -7.10
C SER A 331 -6.14 -10.36 -7.75
N THR A 332 -5.12 -9.85 -7.04
CA THR A 332 -3.81 -9.53 -7.64
C THR A 332 -3.14 -10.80 -8.14
N THR A 333 -2.96 -10.96 -9.45
CA THR A 333 -2.24 -12.10 -10.02
C THR A 333 -0.71 -11.95 -9.85
N PRO A 334 0.08 -13.03 -9.97
CA PRO A 334 1.53 -12.92 -9.97
C PRO A 334 2.07 -11.97 -11.05
N GLU A 335 1.47 -11.96 -12.24
CA GLU A 335 1.87 -11.08 -13.34
C GLU A 335 1.53 -9.62 -13.04
N GLU A 336 0.36 -9.36 -12.46
CA GLU A 336 -0.02 -8.02 -11.98
C GLU A 336 0.92 -7.53 -10.88
N LEU A 337 1.27 -8.40 -9.94
CA LEU A 337 2.21 -8.10 -8.87
C LEU A 337 3.58 -7.71 -9.45
N LEU A 338 4.13 -8.52 -10.36
CA LEU A 338 5.43 -8.24 -10.98
C LEU A 338 5.41 -6.93 -11.78
N ARG A 339 4.36 -6.68 -12.59
CA ARG A 339 4.21 -5.40 -13.30
C ARG A 339 4.18 -4.22 -12.35
N ALA A 340 3.48 -4.36 -11.22
CA ALA A 340 3.36 -3.30 -10.23
C ALA A 340 4.68 -3.06 -9.47
N VAL A 341 5.41 -4.13 -9.13
CA VAL A 341 6.76 -4.05 -8.55
C VAL A 341 7.73 -3.36 -9.50
N ASP A 342 7.74 -3.74 -10.79
CA ASP A 342 8.61 -3.12 -11.79
C ASP A 342 8.30 -1.63 -12.02
N ALA A 343 7.02 -1.24 -11.94
CA ALA A 343 6.61 0.15 -12.03
C ALA A 343 7.09 1.00 -10.84
N TRP A 344 7.27 0.37 -9.67
CA TRP A 344 7.67 1.02 -8.41
C TRP A 344 9.16 0.96 -8.13
N ALA A 345 9.87 -0.01 -8.73
CA ALA A 345 11.30 -0.17 -8.57
C ALA A 345 12.05 1.11 -9.02
N SER A 346 12.96 1.61 -8.18
CA SER A 346 13.74 2.80 -8.55
C SER A 346 14.57 2.55 -9.80
N SER A 347 14.63 3.58 -10.62
CA SER A 347 15.42 3.67 -11.84
C SER A 347 16.52 4.71 -11.66
N THR A 348 17.55 4.64 -12.49
CA THR A 348 18.53 5.71 -12.63
C THR A 348 18.20 6.58 -13.84
N PRO A 349 18.72 7.81 -13.91
CA PRO A 349 18.57 8.67 -15.09
C PRO A 349 19.02 8.00 -16.41
N GLY A 350 19.96 7.04 -16.35
CA GLY A 350 20.43 6.29 -17.51
C GLY A 350 19.45 5.25 -18.05
N ASP A 351 18.51 4.78 -17.23
CA ASP A 351 17.53 3.74 -17.61
C ASP A 351 16.39 4.29 -18.49
N ALA A 352 16.24 5.62 -18.57
CA ALA A 352 15.20 6.29 -19.35
C ALA A 352 15.78 7.39 -20.27
N PRO A 353 16.68 7.07 -21.21
CA PRO A 353 17.45 8.07 -21.95
C PRO A 353 16.60 8.89 -22.95
N ARG A 354 15.44 8.36 -23.38
CA ARG A 354 14.52 9.00 -24.33
C ARG A 354 13.05 8.83 -23.88
N PRO A 355 12.60 9.51 -22.82
CA PRO A 355 11.29 9.22 -22.22
C PRO A 355 10.10 9.45 -23.16
N LEU A 356 10.22 10.33 -24.16
CA LEU A 356 9.17 10.53 -25.16
C LEU A 356 8.96 9.34 -26.11
N ARG A 357 9.82 8.32 -26.07
CA ARG A 357 9.63 7.06 -26.82
C ARG A 357 9.03 5.94 -25.97
N GLN A 358 8.66 6.23 -24.73
CA GLN A 358 8.14 5.28 -23.75
C GLN A 358 6.76 5.76 -23.25
N PRO A 359 5.70 5.62 -24.06
CA PRO A 359 4.37 6.17 -23.72
C PRO A 359 3.83 5.61 -22.39
N GLY A 360 4.08 4.34 -22.09
CA GLY A 360 3.67 3.71 -20.81
C GLY A 360 4.40 4.25 -19.56
N GLY A 361 5.41 5.11 -19.72
CA GLY A 361 6.12 5.73 -18.61
C GLY A 361 5.53 7.08 -18.16
N TRP A 362 4.40 7.52 -18.71
CA TRP A 362 3.83 8.83 -18.42
C TRP A 362 2.48 8.73 -17.73
N GLU A 363 2.33 9.47 -16.63
CA GLU A 363 1.07 9.67 -15.93
C GLU A 363 0.57 11.09 -16.18
N PHE A 364 -0.74 11.26 -16.42
CA PHE A 364 -1.36 12.56 -16.74
C PHE A 364 -2.28 13.02 -15.60
N PRO A 365 -1.72 13.40 -14.43
CA PRO A 365 -2.51 13.71 -13.25
C PRO A 365 -3.49 14.86 -13.54
N GLY A 366 -4.76 14.63 -13.19
CA GLY A 366 -5.83 15.61 -13.37
C GLY A 366 -6.28 15.81 -14.82
N SER A 367 -5.75 15.06 -15.79
CA SER A 367 -6.20 15.10 -17.19
C SER A 367 -7.32 14.07 -17.44
N PRO A 368 -8.16 14.25 -18.49
CA PRO A 368 -9.18 13.27 -18.84
C PRO A 368 -8.59 11.86 -19.11
N PRO A 369 -9.35 10.78 -18.83
CA PRO A 369 -8.96 9.42 -19.23
C PRO A 369 -8.61 9.34 -20.72
N GLY A 370 -7.62 8.51 -21.07
CA GLY A 370 -7.14 8.37 -22.46
C GLY A 370 -6.18 9.48 -22.91
N THR A 371 -5.91 10.50 -22.10
CA THR A 371 -4.83 11.47 -22.40
C THR A 371 -3.49 10.74 -22.49
N GLY A 372 -2.85 10.82 -23.65
CA GLY A 372 -1.58 10.18 -23.93
C GLY A 372 -0.48 11.16 -24.31
N LEU A 373 0.71 10.62 -24.59
CA LEU A 373 1.91 11.40 -24.87
C LEU A 373 1.78 12.36 -26.05
N ALA A 374 0.93 12.03 -27.03
CA ALA A 374 0.60 12.92 -28.16
C ALA A 374 0.17 14.33 -27.71
N ALA A 375 -0.47 14.44 -26.54
CA ALA A 375 -0.88 15.71 -25.97
C ALA A 375 0.31 16.65 -25.70
N LEU A 376 1.48 16.11 -25.35
CA LEU A 376 2.70 16.89 -25.12
C LEU A 376 3.53 17.11 -26.39
N THR A 377 3.23 16.39 -27.47
CA THR A 377 4.00 16.41 -28.73
C THR A 377 3.22 17.05 -29.89
N GLY A 378 2.19 17.84 -29.58
CA GLY A 378 1.51 18.73 -30.54
C GLY A 378 0.00 18.51 -30.69
N LEU A 379 -0.57 17.40 -30.18
CA LEU A 379 -2.03 17.20 -30.23
C LEU A 379 -2.75 18.09 -29.20
N GLY A 380 -2.14 18.31 -28.04
CA GLY A 380 -2.74 19.09 -26.97
C GLY A 380 -3.92 18.41 -26.28
N SER A 381 -4.83 19.23 -25.76
CA SER A 381 -6.12 18.79 -25.23
C SER A 381 -7.26 19.55 -25.90
N PRO A 382 -8.36 18.87 -26.28
CA PRO A 382 -9.55 19.55 -26.81
C PRO A 382 -10.38 20.26 -25.71
N HIS A 383 -10.14 19.96 -24.43
CA HIS A 383 -10.98 20.44 -23.32
C HIS A 383 -10.29 21.39 -22.36
N ARG A 384 -8.98 21.62 -22.52
CA ARG A 384 -8.16 22.38 -21.58
C ARG A 384 -7.10 23.17 -22.31
N THR A 385 -6.69 24.30 -21.74
CA THR A 385 -5.58 25.14 -22.22
C THR A 385 -4.22 24.69 -21.67
N TYR A 386 -4.18 23.68 -20.80
CA TYR A 386 -2.96 23.14 -20.23
C TYR A 386 -3.03 21.62 -20.09
N VAL A 387 -1.94 20.96 -20.49
CA VAL A 387 -1.72 19.53 -20.26
C VAL A 387 -0.38 19.36 -19.57
N SER A 388 -0.33 18.50 -18.55
CA SER A 388 0.91 18.08 -17.93
C SER A 388 0.98 16.58 -17.75
N ALA A 389 2.20 16.06 -17.81
CA ALA A 389 2.47 14.67 -17.52
C ALA A 389 3.72 14.53 -16.65
N VAL A 390 3.74 13.49 -15.84
CA VAL A 390 4.84 13.14 -14.95
C VAL A 390 5.46 11.84 -15.43
N HIS A 391 6.78 11.80 -15.53
CA HIS A 391 7.47 10.59 -15.98
C HIS A 391 7.79 9.66 -14.80
N ARG A 392 7.12 8.50 -14.77
CA ARG A 392 7.32 7.41 -13.79
C ARG A 392 7.58 7.91 -12.35
N PRO A 393 6.62 8.62 -11.72
CA PRO A 393 6.82 9.36 -10.47
C PRO A 393 7.37 8.53 -9.31
N MET A 394 7.06 7.22 -9.26
CA MET A 394 7.61 6.31 -8.26
C MET A 394 9.07 5.96 -8.55
N SER A 395 9.36 5.40 -9.73
CA SER A 395 10.70 4.95 -10.08
C SER A 395 11.76 6.06 -10.23
N THR A 396 11.35 7.33 -10.38
CA THR A 396 12.26 8.47 -10.54
C THR A 396 12.32 9.36 -9.29
N ALA A 397 11.61 8.98 -8.22
CA ALA A 397 11.43 9.83 -7.02
C ALA A 397 12.74 10.18 -6.30
N ASP A 398 13.77 9.35 -6.43
CA ASP A 398 15.06 9.48 -5.75
C ASP A 398 16.20 9.98 -6.65
N TRP A 399 15.90 10.45 -7.87
CA TRP A 399 16.91 11.10 -8.72
C TRP A 399 17.39 12.40 -8.07
N SER A 400 18.69 12.51 -7.84
CA SER A 400 19.32 13.66 -7.15
C SER A 400 20.31 14.43 -8.01
N SER A 401 20.94 13.77 -8.99
CA SER A 401 21.87 14.38 -9.95
C SER A 401 21.59 13.87 -11.36
N TYR A 402 21.11 14.75 -12.25
CA TYR A 402 20.72 14.39 -13.61
C TYR A 402 20.64 15.60 -14.52
N ARG A 403 20.70 15.34 -15.83
CA ARG A 403 20.53 16.33 -16.88
C ARG A 403 19.32 16.00 -17.74
N VAL A 404 18.46 16.98 -17.92
CA VAL A 404 17.34 16.96 -18.87
C VAL A 404 17.69 17.88 -20.03
N THR A 405 17.63 17.39 -21.26
CA THR A 405 17.74 18.20 -22.47
C THR A 405 16.49 18.00 -23.31
N ALA A 406 15.82 19.09 -23.66
CA ALA A 406 14.60 19.06 -24.45
C ALA A 406 14.70 20.01 -25.65
N ARG A 407 13.88 19.76 -26.67
CA ARG A 407 13.54 20.75 -27.70
C ARG A 407 12.05 20.99 -27.70
N ALA A 408 11.69 22.26 -27.66
CA ALA A 408 10.33 22.72 -27.81
C ALA A 408 10.18 23.50 -29.10
N ASP A 409 9.00 23.39 -29.70
CA ASP A 409 8.62 24.01 -30.97
C ASP A 409 7.15 24.47 -30.89
N GLY A 410 6.71 25.28 -31.85
CA GLY A 410 5.35 25.81 -31.89
C GLY A 410 5.08 26.90 -30.84
N LEU A 411 6.11 27.57 -30.34
CA LEU A 411 5.97 28.68 -29.39
C LEU A 411 5.55 29.95 -30.14
N ARG A 412 4.32 30.39 -29.95
CA ARG A 412 3.72 31.54 -30.65
C ARG A 412 3.02 32.49 -29.68
N GLY A 413 3.09 33.79 -29.94
CA GLY A 413 2.42 34.78 -29.10
C GLY A 413 2.92 34.79 -27.65
N THR A 414 2.07 35.22 -26.73
CA THR A 414 2.39 35.40 -25.30
C THR A 414 1.76 34.34 -24.39
N GLY A 415 0.68 33.67 -24.82
CA GLY A 415 -0.02 32.68 -24.01
C GLY A 415 0.43 31.24 -24.22
N THR A 416 1.10 30.91 -25.34
CA THR A 416 1.66 29.56 -25.52
C THR A 416 2.97 29.36 -24.76
N GLY A 417 3.23 28.12 -24.35
CA GLY A 417 4.49 27.79 -23.70
C GLY A 417 4.64 26.32 -23.38
N VAL A 418 5.88 25.95 -23.07
CA VAL A 418 6.20 24.64 -22.51
C VAL A 418 6.73 24.81 -21.09
N SER A 419 6.59 23.78 -20.27
CA SER A 419 7.24 23.70 -18.96
C SER A 419 7.99 22.39 -18.79
N VAL A 420 9.17 22.48 -18.18
CA VAL A 420 9.95 21.33 -17.70
C VAL A 420 10.15 21.50 -16.21
N GLU A 421 9.61 20.57 -15.43
CA GLU A 421 9.82 20.50 -13.99
C GLU A 421 10.88 19.45 -13.66
N VAL A 422 11.85 19.82 -12.81
CA VAL A 422 12.85 18.92 -12.23
C VAL A 422 12.69 18.89 -10.71
N GLY A 423 13.08 17.78 -10.09
CA GLY A 423 12.85 17.49 -8.68
C GLY A 423 11.38 17.17 -8.41
N HIS A 424 10.66 16.63 -9.40
CA HIS A 424 9.22 16.40 -9.31
C HIS A 424 8.86 15.55 -8.09
N GLY A 425 7.82 16.00 -7.38
CA GLY A 425 7.37 15.41 -6.12
C GLY A 425 8.21 15.80 -4.89
N GLY A 426 9.46 16.28 -5.09
CA GLY A 426 10.33 16.74 -4.01
C GLY A 426 9.73 17.89 -3.20
N GLY A 427 10.42 18.32 -2.15
CA GLY A 427 9.99 19.46 -1.32
C GLY A 427 10.07 20.80 -2.05
N TYR A 428 10.92 20.89 -3.08
CA TYR A 428 11.24 22.12 -3.79
C TYR A 428 11.40 21.88 -5.30
N PRO A 429 10.39 21.36 -6.02
CA PRO A 429 10.50 21.16 -7.46
C PRO A 429 10.66 22.51 -8.16
N CYS A 430 11.52 22.50 -9.17
CA CYS A 430 11.89 23.68 -9.95
C CYS A 430 11.28 23.55 -11.35
N THR A 431 10.38 24.46 -11.71
CA THR A 431 9.72 24.49 -13.02
C THR A 431 10.32 25.60 -13.87
N LEU A 432 10.91 25.23 -15.00
CA LEU A 432 11.25 26.14 -16.09
C LEU A 432 10.07 26.24 -17.05
N THR A 433 9.55 27.44 -17.26
CA THR A 433 8.54 27.74 -18.28
C THR A 433 9.19 28.57 -19.38
N VAL A 434 8.99 28.18 -20.64
CA VAL A 434 9.52 28.88 -21.82
C VAL A 434 8.39 29.18 -22.80
N GLY A 435 8.30 30.45 -23.21
CA GLY A 435 7.49 30.91 -24.33
C GLY A 435 8.37 31.48 -25.44
N ALA A 436 7.78 32.08 -26.47
CA ALA A 436 8.49 32.51 -27.67
C ALA A 436 9.54 33.62 -27.46
N ARG A 437 9.44 34.40 -26.38
CA ARG A 437 10.26 35.61 -26.14
C ARG A 437 10.88 35.66 -24.75
N GLY A 438 10.72 34.61 -23.95
CA GLY A 438 11.16 34.66 -22.57
C GLY A 438 10.99 33.35 -21.82
N LEU A 439 11.68 33.30 -20.69
CA LEU A 439 11.60 32.21 -19.74
C LEU A 439 11.30 32.71 -18.33
N ARG A 440 10.71 31.81 -17.53
CA ARG A 440 10.51 31.99 -16.10
C ARG A 440 10.88 30.70 -15.39
N VAL A 441 11.60 30.82 -14.28
CA VAL A 441 11.87 29.71 -13.36
C VAL A 441 11.12 29.95 -12.08
N THR A 442 10.33 28.98 -11.66
CA THR A 442 9.57 29.00 -10.41
C THR A 442 9.93 27.82 -9.52
N LEU A 443 9.85 28.03 -8.21
CA LEU A 443 9.99 27.02 -7.19
C LEU A 443 8.64 26.81 -6.52
N ARG A 444 8.20 25.56 -6.37
CA ARG A 444 7.05 25.27 -5.52
C ARG A 444 7.55 24.90 -4.12
N ARG A 445 7.06 25.60 -3.10
CA ARG A 445 7.36 25.33 -1.69
C ARG A 445 6.49 24.16 -1.17
N PRO A 446 6.86 23.54 -0.04
CA PRO A 446 6.09 22.44 0.55
C PRO A 446 4.63 22.79 0.85
N ASP A 447 4.37 24.03 1.23
CA ASP A 447 3.05 24.64 1.49
C ASP A 447 2.20 24.87 0.22
N GLY A 448 2.77 24.65 -0.97
CA GLY A 448 2.12 24.84 -2.25
C GLY A 448 2.37 26.20 -2.90
N GLU A 449 2.98 27.15 -2.18
CA GLU A 449 3.29 28.48 -2.71
C GLU A 449 4.29 28.39 -3.86
N ARG A 450 4.08 29.17 -4.93
CA ARG A 450 5.02 29.28 -6.05
C ARG A 450 5.80 30.59 -5.94
N ARG A 451 7.13 30.48 -5.82
CA ARG A 451 8.04 31.62 -5.81
C ARG A 451 8.76 31.71 -7.16
N ALA A 452 8.75 32.88 -7.80
CA ALA A 452 9.60 33.14 -8.95
C ALA A 452 11.07 33.27 -8.52
N LEU A 453 11.96 32.53 -9.16
CA LEU A 453 13.40 32.57 -8.89
C LEU A 453 14.17 33.35 -9.97
N ALA A 454 13.71 33.29 -11.22
CA ALA A 454 14.28 34.06 -12.31
C ALA A 454 13.25 34.31 -13.41
N THR A 455 13.35 35.46 -14.07
CA THR A 455 12.70 35.76 -15.35
C THR A 455 13.76 36.35 -16.26
N ARG A 456 13.83 35.90 -17.52
CA ARG A 456 14.79 36.40 -18.52
C ARG A 456 14.09 36.54 -19.86
N ARG A 457 14.46 37.57 -20.64
CA ARG A 457 14.07 37.69 -22.04
C ARG A 457 14.92 36.74 -22.88
N LEU A 458 14.32 36.25 -23.97
CA LEU A 458 14.99 35.42 -24.98
C LEU A 458 14.88 36.13 -26.33
N ALA A 459 15.81 35.81 -27.24
CA ALA A 459 15.63 36.16 -28.65
C ALA A 459 14.31 35.52 -29.14
N PRO A 460 13.42 36.28 -29.81
CA PRO A 460 12.16 35.74 -30.31
C PRO A 460 12.38 34.53 -31.22
N SER A 461 11.81 33.38 -30.87
CA SER A 461 11.88 32.16 -31.66
C SER A 461 10.65 31.29 -31.45
N ALA A 462 10.24 30.57 -32.50
CA ALA A 462 9.19 29.55 -32.40
C ALA A 462 9.70 28.26 -31.74
N ALA A 463 11.03 28.08 -31.66
CA ALA A 463 11.67 26.89 -31.13
C ALA A 463 12.83 27.24 -30.21
N HIS A 464 12.95 26.51 -29.10
CA HIS A 464 14.02 26.68 -28.13
C HIS A 464 14.60 25.33 -27.71
N ARG A 465 15.91 25.29 -27.46
CA ARG A 465 16.58 24.16 -26.82
C ARG A 465 16.70 24.44 -25.33
N LEU A 466 16.23 23.51 -24.51
CA LEU A 466 16.24 23.61 -23.06
C LEU A 466 17.23 22.58 -22.48
N THR A 467 18.01 22.98 -21.49
CA THR A 467 18.82 22.07 -20.66
C THR A 467 18.70 22.46 -19.20
N LEU A 468 18.31 21.49 -18.36
CA LEU A 468 18.36 21.62 -16.91
C LEU A 468 19.36 20.59 -16.37
N ARG A 469 20.32 21.03 -15.57
CA ARG A 469 21.21 20.15 -14.81
C ARG A 469 20.88 20.31 -13.33
N THR A 470 20.40 19.23 -12.74
CA THR A 470 20.02 19.16 -11.33
C THR A 470 21.19 18.56 -10.56
N ALA A 471 21.53 19.18 -9.43
CA ALA A 471 22.41 18.66 -8.40
C ALA A 471 21.81 18.99 -7.02
N PRO A 472 22.27 18.36 -5.93
CA PRO A 472 21.81 18.71 -4.59
C PRO A 472 21.93 20.23 -4.34
N GLY A 473 20.80 20.86 -4.02
CA GLY A 473 20.73 22.29 -3.72
C GLY A 473 20.82 23.25 -4.91
N THR A 474 21.04 22.79 -6.15
CA THR A 474 21.17 23.70 -7.30
C THR A 474 20.56 23.14 -8.59
N VAL A 475 20.09 24.05 -9.44
CA VAL A 475 19.64 23.74 -10.81
C VAL A 475 20.30 24.73 -11.77
N ARG A 476 21.16 24.24 -12.67
CA ARG A 476 21.66 25.04 -13.79
C ARG A 476 20.66 24.98 -14.93
N VAL A 477 20.18 26.14 -15.36
CA VAL A 477 19.21 26.30 -16.43
C VAL A 477 19.92 26.91 -17.64
N THR A 478 19.72 26.31 -18.80
CA THR A 478 20.19 26.83 -20.08
C THR A 478 19.05 26.77 -21.09
N VAL A 479 18.72 27.91 -21.70
CA VAL A 479 17.78 27.99 -22.84
C VAL A 479 18.51 28.69 -23.98
N ASP A 480 18.75 27.94 -25.05
CA ASP A 480 19.67 28.31 -26.15
C ASP A 480 21.04 28.75 -25.61
N THR A 481 21.36 30.04 -25.69
CA THR A 481 22.60 30.64 -25.18
C THR A 481 22.46 31.24 -23.78
N THR A 482 21.22 31.43 -23.28
CA THR A 482 20.97 32.01 -21.97
C THR A 482 21.18 30.96 -20.88
N SER A 483 22.17 31.14 -20.00
CA SER A 483 22.53 30.18 -18.96
C SER A 483 22.72 30.84 -17.60
N PHE A 484 22.17 30.23 -16.55
CA PHE A 484 22.32 30.70 -15.17
C PHE A 484 22.09 29.56 -14.17
N VAL A 485 22.50 29.77 -12.92
CA VAL A 485 22.30 28.80 -11.83
C VAL A 485 21.26 29.33 -10.86
N VAL A 486 20.36 28.45 -10.46
CA VAL A 486 19.34 28.68 -9.45
C VAL A 486 19.72 27.89 -8.21
N ARG A 487 19.80 28.57 -7.05
CA ARG A 487 20.04 27.92 -5.76
C ARG A 487 18.71 27.58 -5.11
N LEU A 488 18.57 26.33 -4.69
CA LEU A 488 17.49 25.86 -3.84
C LEU A 488 17.82 26.24 -2.39
N PRO A 489 16.83 26.37 -1.49
CA PRO A 489 17.06 26.80 -0.10
C PRO A 489 18.10 25.91 0.63
N GLU A 490 18.97 26.51 1.44
CA GLU A 490 20.15 25.87 2.10
C GLU A 490 19.84 24.62 2.96
N ARG A 491 18.58 24.36 3.32
CA ARG A 491 18.13 23.17 4.08
C ARG A 491 17.57 22.05 3.21
N ALA A 492 17.75 22.09 1.90
CA ALA A 492 17.22 21.11 0.97
C ALA A 492 18.26 20.01 0.70
N THR A 493 18.31 19.00 1.57
CA THR A 493 19.15 17.81 1.38
C THR A 493 18.80 17.07 0.08
N ALA A 494 19.65 16.15 -0.39
CA ALA A 494 19.32 15.28 -1.53
C ALA A 494 17.94 14.61 -1.35
N ALA A 495 17.60 14.17 -0.14
CA ALA A 495 16.29 13.60 0.18
C ALA A 495 15.10 14.59 0.06
N ARG A 496 15.33 15.91 0.09
CA ARG A 496 14.29 16.93 -0.07
C ARG A 496 14.22 17.54 -1.47
N THR A 497 15.29 17.41 -2.25
CA THR A 497 15.41 17.92 -3.63
C THR A 497 15.32 16.83 -4.68
N SER A 498 15.35 15.56 -4.27
CA SER A 498 15.23 14.42 -5.17
C SER A 498 13.84 14.35 -5.80
N GLY A 499 13.82 13.88 -7.04
CA GLY A 499 12.61 13.70 -7.80
C GLY A 499 12.86 13.63 -9.29
N GLY A 500 11.86 13.12 -10.00
CA GLY A 500 11.90 12.94 -11.43
C GLY A 500 11.59 14.22 -12.20
N ILE A 501 10.99 14.01 -13.36
CA ILE A 501 10.66 15.07 -14.31
C ILE A 501 9.16 15.11 -14.57
N ALA A 502 8.65 16.31 -14.80
CA ALA A 502 7.34 16.51 -15.40
C ALA A 502 7.44 17.48 -16.57
N LEU A 503 6.55 17.32 -17.54
CA LEU A 503 6.41 18.21 -18.67
C LEU A 503 5.03 18.84 -18.66
N GLY A 504 4.94 20.04 -19.21
CA GLY A 504 3.68 20.68 -19.51
C GLY A 504 3.71 21.43 -20.82
N VAL A 505 2.55 21.52 -21.44
CA VAL A 505 2.29 22.37 -22.61
C VAL A 505 1.07 23.21 -22.31
N ARG A 506 1.14 24.50 -22.66
CA ARG A 506 0.06 25.46 -22.50
C ARG A 506 -0.25 26.09 -23.84
N ASN A 507 -1.54 26.18 -24.15
CA ASN A 507 -2.06 26.87 -25.31
C ASN A 507 -3.03 27.96 -24.88
N GLU A 508 -3.08 29.04 -25.64
CA GLU A 508 -3.83 30.25 -25.28
C GLU A 508 -5.31 30.14 -25.67
N SER A 509 -5.60 29.59 -26.85
CA SER A 509 -6.98 29.53 -27.38
C SER A 509 -7.23 28.27 -28.23
N PRO A 510 -8.49 27.77 -28.28
CA PRO A 510 -8.91 26.78 -29.25
C PRO A 510 -8.65 27.30 -30.67
N GLY A 511 -7.83 26.60 -31.46
CA GLY A 511 -7.47 26.98 -32.85
C GLY A 511 -6.03 27.40 -33.06
N THR A 512 -5.27 27.72 -32.00
CA THR A 512 -3.80 27.86 -32.12
C THR A 512 -3.15 26.48 -32.10
N PRO A 513 -2.21 26.15 -33.00
CA PRO A 513 -1.45 24.90 -32.91
C PRO A 513 -0.75 24.79 -31.56
N TRP A 514 -0.87 23.64 -30.90
CA TRP A 514 -0.26 23.44 -29.60
C TRP A 514 1.27 23.47 -29.68
N PRO A 515 1.95 24.09 -28.70
CA PRO A 515 3.38 23.90 -28.57
C PRO A 515 3.69 22.44 -28.25
N ARG A 516 4.87 21.98 -28.67
CA ARG A 516 5.24 20.57 -28.61
C ARG A 516 6.67 20.35 -28.17
N PHE A 517 6.89 19.26 -27.47
CA PHE A 517 8.23 18.71 -27.31
C PHE A 517 8.57 17.82 -28.51
N THR A 518 9.63 18.15 -29.25
CA THR A 518 10.12 17.35 -30.38
C THR A 518 11.20 16.35 -29.96
N SER A 519 11.87 16.61 -28.83
CA SER A 519 12.79 15.67 -28.22
C SER A 519 12.92 15.89 -26.72
N LEU A 520 13.23 14.81 -26.00
CA LEU A 520 13.60 14.82 -24.59
C LEU A 520 14.66 13.74 -24.38
N ARG A 521 15.75 14.14 -23.74
CA ARG A 521 16.82 13.24 -23.30
C ARG A 521 17.09 13.44 -21.83
N VAL A 522 17.24 12.33 -21.11
CA VAL A 522 17.68 12.30 -19.72
C VAL A 522 19.03 11.59 -19.69
N SER A 523 19.94 12.10 -18.86
CA SER A 523 21.25 11.49 -18.64
C SER A 523 21.65 11.64 -17.17
N PRO A 524 22.49 10.75 -16.64
CA PRO A 524 23.09 10.93 -15.32
C PRO A 524 23.79 12.29 -15.21
N GLY A 525 23.74 12.89 -14.03
CA GLY A 525 24.54 14.09 -13.76
C GLY A 525 26.01 13.69 -13.70
N SER A 526 26.90 14.56 -14.18
CA SER A 526 28.32 14.43 -13.86
C SER A 526 28.47 14.62 -12.34
N THR A 527 29.01 13.61 -11.67
CA THR A 527 29.39 13.68 -10.24
C THR A 527 30.37 14.80 -9.98
#